data_AF-A0A6M2E498-F1
#
_entry.id   AF-A0A6M2E498-F1
#
_cell.length_a   1.000
_cell.length_b   1.000
_cell.length_c   1.000
_cell.angle_alpha   90.00
_cell.angle_beta   90.00
_cell.angle_gamma   90.00
#
_symmetry.space_group_name_H-M   'P 1'
#
loop_
_entity.id
_entity.type
_entity.pdbx_description
1 polymer ?
#
loop_
_entity_poly.entity_id
_entity_poly.type
_entity_poly.pdbx_seq_one_letter_code
_entity_poly.pdbx_strand_id
1 'polypeptide(L)'
;MSVWLHNCGLWLYLLLVVQAITPGPMYSTIADIYQYQDPSEILESGSVLALYRTSKSWSARATLCMKSVSLSKEGNSFFRTIEYYRITPQRRTIWQYINITFNVTPIVTTNAQPFLDVEPDGDQDLPEAARNWLTFKNVDDTRVLFADERCLLMGTYIPKGNTCGYLEKQNKKYY
;
A
#
# COMPACT_ATOMS: atom_id res chain seq x y z
N MET A 1 -30.62 -33.27 -67.52
CA MET A 1 -31.52 -33.12 -66.35
C MET A 1 -31.11 -34.22 -65.38
N SER A 2 -30.09 -34.06 -64.52
CA SER A 2 -29.99 -33.16 -63.34
C SER A 2 -31.15 -33.46 -62.38
N VAL A 3 -31.00 -33.92 -61.12
CA VAL A 3 -29.98 -33.69 -60.09
C VAL A 3 -30.03 -34.85 -59.07
N TRP A 4 -28.88 -35.37 -58.62
CA TRP A 4 -28.77 -36.21 -57.41
C TRP A 4 -28.20 -35.36 -56.26
N LEU A 5 -28.98 -35.16 -55.20
CA LEU A 5 -28.56 -34.48 -53.98
C LEU A 5 -27.74 -35.44 -53.11
N HIS A 6 -26.43 -35.22 -53.05
CA HIS A 6 -25.57 -35.85 -52.04
C HIS A 6 -25.61 -35.03 -50.75
N ASN A 7 -26.20 -35.63 -49.72
CA ASN A 7 -26.18 -35.15 -48.34
C ASN A 7 -24.76 -35.24 -47.78
N CYS A 8 -24.00 -34.15 -47.85
CA CYS A 8 -22.75 -33.99 -47.11
C CYS A 8 -23.08 -33.73 -45.64
N GLY A 9 -23.19 -34.80 -44.85
CA GLY A 9 -23.21 -34.73 -43.39
C GLY A 9 -21.85 -34.29 -42.86
N LEU A 10 -21.68 -32.98 -42.66
CA LEU A 10 -20.53 -32.36 -42.02
C LEU A 10 -20.55 -32.73 -40.53
N TRP A 11 -19.87 -33.81 -40.15
CA TRP A 11 -19.61 -34.15 -38.75
C TRP A 11 -18.58 -33.19 -38.19
N LEU A 12 -19.06 -32.07 -37.64
CA LEU A 12 -18.31 -31.16 -36.77
C LEU A 12 -17.98 -31.92 -35.47
N TYR A 13 -16.78 -32.51 -35.42
CA TYR A 13 -16.19 -32.96 -34.17
C TYR A 13 -15.85 -31.74 -33.32
N LEU A 14 -16.76 -31.40 -32.40
CA LEU A 14 -16.52 -30.45 -31.33
C LEU A 14 -15.49 -31.08 -30.37
N LEU A 15 -14.21 -30.76 -30.57
CA LEU A 15 -13.17 -31.03 -29.59
C LEU A 15 -13.38 -30.12 -28.38
N LEU A 16 -14.16 -30.61 -27.42
CA LEU A 16 -14.19 -30.10 -26.06
C LEU A 16 -12.82 -30.40 -25.43
N VAL A 17 -11.90 -29.43 -25.53
CA VAL A 17 -10.71 -29.39 -24.68
C VAL A 17 -11.20 -29.07 -23.27
N VAL A 18 -11.51 -30.11 -22.50
CA VAL A 18 -11.68 -29.99 -21.06
C VAL A 18 -10.29 -29.74 -20.50
N GLN A 19 -9.94 -28.47 -20.28
CA GLN A 19 -8.77 -28.16 -19.46
C GLN A 19 -9.09 -28.69 -18.06
N ALA A 20 -8.45 -29.80 -17.68
CA ALA A 20 -8.44 -30.26 -16.31
C ALA A 20 -7.85 -29.11 -15.48
N ILE A 21 -8.69 -28.44 -14.70
CA ILE A 21 -8.26 -27.47 -13.70
C ILE A 21 -7.55 -28.30 -12.64
N THR A 22 -6.24 -28.47 -12.79
CA THR A 22 -5.41 -28.99 -11.70
C THR A 22 -5.57 -28.02 -10.54
N PRO A 23 -6.12 -28.44 -9.39
CA PRO A 23 -6.17 -27.56 -8.23
C PRO A 23 -4.73 -27.13 -7.93
N GLY A 24 -4.49 -25.82 -7.96
CA GLY A 24 -3.20 -25.24 -7.63
C GLY A 24 -2.77 -25.64 -6.21
N PRO A 25 -1.52 -25.33 -5.82
CA PRO A 25 -1.06 -25.63 -4.47
C PRO A 25 -2.02 -25.00 -3.44
N MET A 26 -2.35 -25.75 -2.40
CA MET A 26 -3.26 -25.32 -1.33
C MET A 26 -2.71 -24.11 -0.55
N TYR A 27 -1.40 -23.86 -0.65
CA TYR A 27 -0.69 -22.76 -0.01
C TYR A 27 0.15 -22.00 -1.04
N SER A 28 0.22 -20.68 -0.88
CA SER A 28 1.16 -19.81 -1.61
C SER A 28 2.59 -20.26 -1.33
N THR A 29 3.45 -20.24 -2.35
CA THR A 29 4.88 -20.38 -2.15
C THR A 29 5.43 -19.16 -1.40
N ILE A 30 6.62 -19.29 -0.81
CA ILE A 30 7.28 -18.14 -0.16
C ILE A 30 7.53 -17.01 -1.18
N ALA A 31 7.82 -17.34 -2.44
CA ALA A 31 8.00 -16.35 -3.50
C ALA A 31 6.71 -15.57 -3.80
N ASP A 32 5.55 -16.25 -3.77
CA ASP A 32 4.25 -15.62 -4.00
C ASP A 32 3.88 -14.61 -2.90
N ILE A 33 4.38 -14.81 -1.67
CA ILE A 33 4.15 -13.88 -0.55
C ILE A 33 4.82 -12.53 -0.82
N TYR A 34 6.02 -12.54 -1.42
CA TYR A 34 6.83 -11.34 -1.61
C TYR A 34 6.58 -10.62 -2.95
N GLN A 35 5.85 -11.25 -3.87
CA GLN A 35 5.60 -10.72 -5.22
C GLN A 35 4.97 -9.31 -5.20
N TYR A 36 4.15 -9.02 -4.19
CA TYR A 36 3.41 -7.76 -4.08
C TYR A 36 3.88 -6.92 -2.90
N GLN A 37 5.15 -6.99 -2.50
CA GLN A 37 5.65 -6.25 -1.34
C GLN A 37 6.62 -5.13 -1.69
N ASP A 38 6.91 -4.90 -2.98
CA ASP A 38 7.70 -3.75 -3.42
C ASP A 38 6.80 -2.50 -3.51
N PRO A 39 6.98 -1.51 -2.62
CA PRO A 39 6.15 -0.30 -2.61
C PRO A 39 6.64 0.77 -3.60
N SER A 40 7.70 0.51 -4.39
CA SER A 40 8.34 1.54 -5.21
C SER A 40 7.37 2.15 -6.23
N GLU A 41 6.54 1.33 -6.87
CA GLU A 41 5.58 1.79 -7.89
C GLU A 41 4.54 2.78 -7.32
N ILE A 42 3.96 2.46 -6.16
CA ILE A 42 2.95 3.33 -5.53
C ILE A 42 3.58 4.61 -4.97
N LEU A 43 4.80 4.53 -4.43
CA LEU A 43 5.55 5.68 -3.94
C LEU A 43 5.97 6.62 -5.07
N GLU A 44 6.27 6.09 -6.26
CA GLU A 44 6.67 6.85 -7.46
C GLU A 44 5.48 7.49 -8.19
N SER A 45 4.26 6.98 -8.01
CA SER A 45 3.06 7.35 -8.76
C SER A 45 2.65 8.85 -8.74
N GLY A 46 3.36 9.71 -8.01
CA GLY A 46 3.06 11.14 -7.82
C GLY A 46 1.72 11.42 -7.13
N SER A 47 0.98 10.37 -6.78
CA SER A 47 -0.41 10.47 -6.34
C SER A 47 -0.51 10.71 -4.84
N VAL A 48 -1.64 11.28 -4.42
CA VAL A 48 -1.97 11.40 -3.00
C VAL A 48 -2.41 10.04 -2.47
N LEU A 49 -1.77 9.59 -1.40
CA LEU A 49 -2.15 8.35 -0.71
C LEU A 49 -2.90 8.72 0.56
N ALA A 50 -4.20 8.43 0.63
CA ALA A 50 -4.99 8.72 1.82
C ALA A 50 -5.00 7.51 2.76
N LEU A 51 -4.91 7.75 4.06
CA LEU A 51 -5.16 6.73 5.06
C LEU A 51 -6.64 6.38 5.08
N TYR A 52 -6.96 5.20 4.56
CA TYR A 52 -8.33 4.72 4.49
C TYR A 52 -8.71 3.96 5.76
N ARG A 53 -7.81 3.11 6.28
CA ARG A 53 -8.03 2.37 7.53
C ARG A 53 -6.73 2.19 8.31
N THR A 54 -6.87 2.04 9.62
CA THR A 54 -5.77 1.74 10.52
C THR A 54 -6.23 0.81 11.65
N SER A 55 -5.29 0.13 12.30
CA SER A 55 -5.56 -0.68 13.49
C SER A 55 -5.93 0.20 14.69
N LYS A 56 -6.49 -0.43 15.73
CA LYS A 56 -6.96 0.28 16.94
C LYS A 56 -5.86 0.97 17.74
N SER A 57 -4.59 0.61 17.54
CA SER A 57 -3.46 1.22 18.26
C SER A 57 -3.19 2.66 17.81
N TRP A 58 -3.62 3.05 16.61
CA TRP A 58 -3.48 4.41 16.14
C TRP A 58 -4.52 5.33 16.76
N SER A 59 -4.08 6.50 17.23
CA SER A 59 -4.98 7.52 17.73
C SER A 59 -5.82 8.08 16.58
N ALA A 60 -7.13 7.79 16.57
CA ALA A 60 -8.08 8.36 15.61
C ALA A 60 -8.06 9.91 15.58
N ARG A 61 -7.65 10.54 16.69
CA ARG A 61 -7.49 12.00 16.79
C ARG A 61 -6.18 12.52 16.21
N ALA A 62 -5.21 11.65 15.94
CA ALA A 62 -3.93 11.97 15.32
C ALA A 62 -3.81 11.40 13.89
N THR A 63 -4.88 10.83 13.35
CA THR A 63 -4.94 10.28 11.99
C THR A 63 -6.10 10.84 11.16
N LEU A 64 -6.78 11.86 11.67
CA LEU A 64 -7.93 12.42 10.99
C LEU A 64 -7.53 13.06 9.65
N CYS A 65 -8.16 12.58 8.58
CA CYS A 65 -7.88 12.98 7.19
C CYS A 65 -6.39 12.86 6.82
N MET A 66 -5.69 11.88 7.42
CA MET A 66 -4.28 11.66 7.14
C MET A 66 -4.08 11.27 5.66
N LYS A 67 -3.14 11.93 5.00
CA LYS A 67 -2.75 11.64 3.63
C LYS A 67 -1.27 11.91 3.41
N SER A 68 -0.71 11.28 2.40
CA SER A 68 0.65 11.48 1.94
C SER A 68 0.67 12.09 0.56
N VAL A 69 1.38 13.21 0.38
CA VAL A 69 1.53 13.89 -0.92
C VAL A 69 2.95 13.72 -1.42
N SER A 70 3.11 13.35 -2.69
CA SER A 70 4.43 13.22 -3.33
C SER A 70 5.02 14.60 -3.61
N LEU A 71 6.31 14.79 -3.31
CA LEU A 71 7.05 16.02 -3.62
C LEU A 71 8.07 15.76 -4.74
N SER A 72 9.02 14.89 -4.49
CA SER A 72 10.13 14.57 -5.39
C SER A 72 10.70 13.18 -5.11
N LYS A 73 11.63 12.75 -5.97
CA LYS A 73 12.40 11.51 -5.83
C LYS A 73 13.88 11.83 -6.04
N GLU A 74 14.73 11.32 -5.18
CA GLU A 74 16.18 11.40 -5.33
C GLU A 74 16.79 10.02 -5.12
N GLY A 75 17.36 9.44 -6.18
CA GLY A 75 17.83 8.05 -6.14
C GLY A 75 16.70 7.07 -5.77
N ASN A 76 16.88 6.34 -4.67
CA ASN A 76 15.88 5.41 -4.13
C ASN A 76 15.00 6.03 -3.03
N SER A 77 15.13 7.32 -2.78
CA SER A 77 14.42 8.04 -1.72
C SER A 77 13.26 8.84 -2.30
N PHE A 78 12.10 8.73 -1.67
CA PHE A 78 10.87 9.42 -2.06
C PHE A 78 10.54 10.49 -1.01
N PHE A 79 10.59 11.75 -1.41
CA PHE A 79 10.20 12.85 -0.55
C PHE A 79 8.69 13.01 -0.59
N ARG A 80 8.06 12.87 0.56
CA ARG A 80 6.60 12.92 0.70
C ARG A 80 6.21 13.70 1.94
N THR A 81 5.16 14.51 1.84
CA THR A 81 4.54 15.08 3.04
C THR A 81 3.60 14.05 3.68
N ILE A 82 3.42 14.15 4.98
CA ILE A 82 2.32 13.54 5.73
C ILE A 82 1.50 14.69 6.32
N GLU A 83 0.26 14.78 5.85
CA GLU A 83 -0.69 15.85 6.19
C GLU A 83 -1.84 15.25 6.98
N TYR A 84 -2.20 15.83 8.12
CA TYR A 84 -3.34 15.38 8.93
C TYR A 84 -3.84 16.48 9.87
N TYR A 85 -5.03 16.29 10.44
CA TYR A 85 -5.57 17.16 11.48
C TYR A 85 -5.49 16.49 12.85
N ARG A 86 -5.19 17.29 13.88
CA ARG A 86 -5.24 16.85 15.28
C ARG A 86 -5.96 17.86 16.18
N ILE A 87 -6.46 17.37 17.30
CA ILE A 87 -7.02 18.22 18.37
C ILE A 87 -5.88 18.58 19.33
N THR A 88 -5.71 19.87 19.63
CA THR A 88 -4.72 20.30 20.63
C THR A 88 -5.18 19.96 22.05
N PRO A 89 -4.31 19.39 22.92
CA PRO A 89 -4.69 19.03 24.29
C PRO A 89 -5.19 20.22 25.11
N GLN A 90 -4.59 21.40 24.92
CA GLN A 90 -4.96 22.61 25.67
C GLN A 90 -6.33 23.18 25.28
N ARG A 91 -6.81 22.95 24.05
CA ARG A 91 -8.10 23.47 23.56
C ARG A 91 -8.81 22.42 22.73
N ARG A 92 -9.69 21.64 23.38
CA ARG A 92 -10.48 20.55 22.79
C ARG A 92 -11.35 20.93 21.58
N THR A 93 -11.43 22.21 21.24
CA THR A 93 -12.24 22.77 20.15
C THR A 93 -11.43 23.30 18.95
N ILE A 94 -10.10 23.31 19.01
CA ILE A 94 -9.27 23.83 17.90
C ILE A 94 -8.57 22.67 17.18
N TRP A 95 -8.88 22.54 15.90
CA TRP A 95 -8.17 21.67 14.96
C TRP A 95 -6.86 22.33 14.54
N GLN A 96 -5.77 21.61 14.70
CA GLN A 96 -4.46 21.98 14.19
C GLN A 96 -4.16 21.13 12.96
N TYR A 97 -3.82 21.80 11.86
CA TYR A 97 -3.28 21.16 10.67
C TYR A 97 -1.80 20.86 10.89
N ILE A 98 -1.39 19.64 10.61
CA ILE A 98 -0.02 19.16 10.69
C ILE A 98 0.44 18.77 9.29
N ASN A 99 1.63 19.23 8.92
CA ASN A 99 2.32 18.88 7.69
C ASN A 99 3.78 18.62 8.03
N ILE A 100 4.27 17.43 7.71
CA ILE A 100 5.65 17.01 7.97
C ILE A 100 6.20 16.40 6.68
N THR A 101 7.37 16.85 6.24
CA THR A 101 8.06 16.22 5.11
C THR A 101 8.96 15.09 5.60
N PHE A 102 8.83 13.93 4.98
CA PHE A 102 9.66 12.76 5.21
C PHE A 102 10.40 12.34 3.94
N ASN A 103 11.63 11.89 4.13
CA ASN A 103 12.31 11.01 3.20
C ASN A 103 11.85 9.56 3.48
N VAL A 104 11.30 8.91 2.46
CA VAL A 104 10.83 7.52 2.52
C VAL A 104 11.68 6.66 1.58
N THR A 105 12.41 5.70 2.14
CA THR A 105 13.28 4.79 1.38
C THR A 105 12.78 3.36 1.52
N PRO A 106 12.35 2.68 0.44
CA PRO A 106 11.95 1.28 0.51
C PRO A 106 13.19 0.38 0.62
N ILE A 107 13.18 -0.48 1.63
CA ILE A 107 14.21 -1.50 1.85
C ILE A 107 13.62 -2.86 1.48
N VAL A 108 13.94 -3.32 0.27
CA VAL A 108 13.50 -4.61 -0.26
C VAL A 108 14.57 -5.66 0.03
N THR A 109 14.16 -6.80 0.58
CA THR A 109 15.08 -7.91 0.92
C THR A 109 14.56 -9.23 0.36
N THR A 110 15.45 -10.13 -0.01
CA THR A 110 15.08 -11.40 -0.67
C THR A 110 14.46 -12.43 0.27
N ASN A 111 14.70 -12.33 1.58
CA ASN A 111 14.33 -13.35 2.56
C ASN A 111 13.58 -12.79 3.78
N ALA A 112 13.14 -11.54 3.73
CA ALA A 112 12.36 -10.92 4.78
C ALA A 112 11.36 -9.93 4.20
N GLN A 113 10.33 -9.66 4.98
CA GLN A 113 9.30 -8.69 4.61
C GLN A 113 9.94 -7.30 4.41
N PRO A 114 9.76 -6.66 3.24
CA PRO A 114 10.22 -5.30 2.98
C PRO A 114 9.63 -4.31 3.98
N PHE A 115 10.30 -3.19 4.14
CA PHE A 115 9.85 -2.10 5.01
C PHE A 115 10.25 -0.75 4.46
N LEU A 116 9.58 0.28 4.93
CA LEU A 116 9.91 1.67 4.64
C LEU A 116 10.82 2.19 5.75
N ASP A 117 12.01 2.66 5.38
CA ASP A 117 12.75 3.56 6.25
C ASP A 117 12.21 4.98 6.05
N VAL A 118 11.94 5.66 7.16
CA VAL A 118 11.26 6.94 7.19
C VAL A 118 12.03 7.89 8.09
N GLU A 119 12.54 8.96 7.51
CA GLU A 119 13.32 9.98 8.20
C GLU A 119 12.74 11.37 7.93
N PRO A 120 12.70 12.26 8.93
CA PRO A 120 12.28 13.63 8.68
C PRO A 120 13.27 14.33 7.74
N ASP A 121 12.74 15.16 6.85
CA ASP A 121 13.57 15.94 5.93
C ASP A 121 14.16 17.17 6.64
N GLY A 122 15.49 17.20 6.83
CA GLY A 122 16.19 18.30 7.49
C GLY A 122 15.76 18.57 8.95
N ASP A 123 16.12 19.76 9.45
CA ASP A 123 15.89 20.19 10.84
C ASP A 123 14.48 20.79 11.04
N GLN A 124 13.43 20.02 10.75
CA GLN A 124 12.05 20.43 11.00
C GLN A 124 11.69 20.35 12.50
N ASP A 125 10.96 21.35 13.02
CA ASP A 125 10.34 21.23 14.35
C ASP A 125 9.13 20.31 14.29
N LEU A 126 9.37 19.05 14.65
CA LEU A 126 8.36 18.01 14.58
C LEU A 126 7.38 18.11 15.76
N PRO A 127 6.07 17.92 15.54
CA PRO A 127 5.12 17.76 16.64
C PRO A 127 5.53 16.62 17.58
N GLU A 128 5.28 16.77 18.89
CA GLU A 128 5.66 15.78 19.91
C GLU A 128 5.27 14.34 19.54
N ALA A 129 4.06 14.13 19.02
CA ALA A 129 3.61 12.80 18.59
C ALA A 129 4.49 12.20 17.47
N ALA A 130 4.93 13.02 16.51
CA ALA A 130 5.83 12.59 15.44
C ALA A 130 7.24 12.32 15.96
N ARG A 131 7.75 13.17 16.87
CA ARG A 131 9.04 12.92 17.56
C ARG A 131 9.01 11.62 18.32
N ASN A 132 7.99 11.41 19.16
CA ASN A 132 7.85 10.19 19.95
C ASN A 132 7.75 8.96 19.04
N TRP A 133 6.96 9.04 17.96
CA TRP A 133 6.89 7.95 16.98
C TRP A 133 8.26 7.67 16.36
N LEU A 134 9.02 8.67 15.92
CA LEU A 134 10.37 8.47 15.37
C LEU A 134 11.36 7.91 16.38
N THR A 135 11.31 8.36 17.65
CA THR A 135 12.19 7.87 18.72
C THR A 135 11.93 6.41 19.05
N PHE A 136 10.67 5.98 19.00
CA PHE A 136 10.26 4.62 19.35
C PHE A 136 9.87 3.78 18.12
N LYS A 137 10.19 4.24 16.89
CA LYS A 137 9.78 3.57 15.66
C LYS A 137 10.40 2.17 15.65
N ASN A 138 9.55 1.17 15.40
CA ASN A 138 10.01 -0.17 15.08
C ASN A 138 9.83 -0.37 13.57
N VAL A 139 10.77 -1.08 12.96
CA VAL A 139 10.66 -1.59 11.58
C VAL A 139 9.30 -2.28 11.35
N ASP A 140 8.78 -2.98 12.37
CA ASP A 140 7.48 -3.65 12.29
C ASP A 140 6.29 -2.70 12.02
N ASP A 141 6.39 -1.42 12.37
CA ASP A 141 5.34 -0.42 12.10
C ASP A 141 5.37 0.09 10.64
N THR A 142 6.47 -0.16 9.91
CA THR A 142 6.70 0.31 8.53
C THR A 142 6.89 -0.82 7.53
N ARG A 143 6.70 -2.08 7.95
CA ARG A 143 6.72 -3.24 7.05
C ARG A 143 5.60 -3.18 6.02
N VAL A 144 5.88 -3.67 4.83
CA VAL A 144 4.95 -3.72 3.69
C VAL A 144 4.36 -5.12 3.58
N LEU A 145 3.05 -5.25 3.79
CA LEU A 145 2.31 -6.51 3.60
C LEU A 145 1.89 -6.68 2.14
N PHE A 146 1.53 -5.57 1.50
CA PHE A 146 1.08 -5.54 0.11
C PHE A 146 1.26 -4.13 -0.47
N ALA A 147 1.63 -4.05 -1.73
CA ALA A 147 1.69 -2.84 -2.53
C ALA A 147 1.36 -3.16 -3.99
N ASP A 148 0.51 -2.34 -4.59
CA ASP A 148 0.25 -2.28 -6.03
C ASP A 148 0.15 -0.82 -6.48
N GLU A 149 -0.10 -0.57 -7.76
CA GLU A 149 -0.26 0.77 -8.33
C GLU A 149 -1.38 1.64 -7.71
N ARG A 150 -2.22 1.06 -6.83
CA ARG A 150 -3.42 1.69 -6.25
C ARG A 150 -3.38 1.80 -4.72
N CYS A 151 -2.69 0.92 -4.02
CA CYS A 151 -2.70 0.92 -2.57
C CYS A 151 -1.42 0.35 -1.95
N LEU A 152 -1.22 0.71 -0.69
CA LEU A 152 -0.13 0.26 0.15
C LEU A 152 -0.71 -0.21 1.49
N LEU A 153 -0.50 -1.47 1.82
CA LEU A 153 -0.84 -2.07 3.10
C LEU A 153 0.44 -2.25 3.91
N MET A 154 0.47 -1.58 5.05
CA MET A 154 1.54 -1.66 6.03
C MET A 154 1.13 -2.52 7.23
N GLY A 155 2.11 -3.25 7.78
CA GLY A 155 1.98 -4.10 8.96
C GLY A 155 2.98 -5.25 8.94
N THR A 156 3.00 -6.05 9.99
CA THR A 156 3.95 -7.16 10.14
C THR A 156 3.23 -8.51 10.21
N TYR A 157 3.84 -9.56 9.66
CA TYR A 157 3.39 -10.94 9.85
C TYR A 157 3.67 -11.48 11.26
N ILE A 158 4.56 -10.82 12.01
CA ILE A 158 4.96 -11.25 13.34
C ILE A 158 3.88 -10.79 14.35
N PRO A 159 3.34 -11.66 15.20
CA PRO A 159 2.24 -11.36 16.13
C PRO A 159 2.61 -10.37 17.27
N LYS A 160 3.75 -9.68 17.16
CA LYS A 160 4.18 -8.63 18.09
C LYS A 160 3.84 -7.22 17.60
N GLY A 161 3.48 -7.03 16.33
CA GLY A 161 3.07 -5.73 15.81
C GLY A 161 1.57 -5.49 15.98
N ASN A 162 1.20 -4.42 16.69
CA ASN A 162 -0.20 -4.03 16.90
C ASN A 162 -0.71 -3.03 15.84
N THR A 163 0.12 -2.74 14.84
CA THR A 163 0.05 -1.53 14.02
C THR A 163 -0.08 -1.94 12.56
N CYS A 164 -1.26 -1.72 11.96
CA CYS A 164 -1.47 -1.91 10.52
C CYS A 164 -2.08 -0.63 9.94
N GLY A 165 -1.62 -0.22 8.76
CA GLY A 165 -2.13 0.95 8.05
C GLY A 165 -2.47 0.57 6.60
N TYR A 166 -3.62 1.02 6.11
CA TYR A 166 -4.01 0.83 4.72
C TYR A 166 -4.16 2.20 4.06
N LEU A 167 -3.27 2.47 3.11
CA LEU A 167 -3.18 3.68 2.31
C LEU A 167 -3.74 3.39 0.91
N GLU A 168 -4.65 4.23 0.46
CA GLU A 168 -5.29 4.11 -0.85
C GLU A 168 -5.00 5.35 -1.70
N LYS A 169 -4.63 5.13 -2.96
CA LYS A 169 -4.44 6.18 -3.95
C LYS A 169 -5.76 6.90 -4.17
N GLN A 170 -5.75 8.21 -3.94
CA GLN A 170 -6.90 9.02 -4.30
C GLN A 170 -6.88 9.30 -5.80
N ASN A 171 -7.81 8.69 -6.52
CA ASN A 171 -8.15 9.16 -7.85
C ASN A 171 -8.74 10.57 -7.71
N LYS A 172 -8.19 11.55 -8.43
CA LYS A 172 -8.78 12.90 -8.54
C LYS A 172 -10.19 12.79 -9.15
N LYS A 173 -11.17 12.52 -8.31
CA LYS A 173 -12.60 12.77 -8.52
C LYS A 173 -13.09 13.46 -7.26
N TYR A 174 -12.76 14.74 -7.14
CA TYR A 174 -13.51 15.62 -6.27
C TYR A 174 -14.44 16.44 -7.17
N TYR A 175 -15.72 16.32 -6.85
CA TYR A 175 -16.86 17.08 -7.37
C TYR A 175 -16.68 18.58 -7.13
#